data_AF-A0A8S3IGP6-F1
#
_entry.id   AF-A0A8S3IGP6-F1
#
_cell.length_a   1.000
_cell.length_b   1.000
_cell.length_c   1.000
_cell.angle_alpha   90.00
_cell.angle_beta   90.00
_cell.angle_gamma   90.00
#
_symmetry.space_group_name_H-M   'P 1'
#
loop_
_entity.id
_entity.type
_entity.pdbx_description
1 polymer ?
#
loop_
_entity_poly.entity_id
_entity_poly.type
_entity_poly.pdbx_seq_one_letter_code
_entity_poly.pdbx_strand_id
1 'polypeptide(L)'
;MTLYQKTFDQFEAILKCDMIDIKKLKALAFNGCPDENGIRSLTWKILLSYLMLDRTKWALHLSKQRELYRGYIRETIIKPGLTPSSESAVVDHPLNSAPDSSWAAYFKENEVLLQIDKDVR
;
A
#
# COMPACT_ATOMS: atom_id res chain seq x y z
N MET A 1 -23.41 -2.72 28.40
CA MET A 1 -22.58 -3.05 27.22
C MET A 1 -23.47 -3.11 26.00
N THR A 2 -23.25 -2.22 25.03
CA THR A 2 -23.95 -2.27 23.75
C THR A 2 -23.47 -3.49 22.94
N LEU A 3 -24.30 -4.00 22.02
CA LEU A 3 -23.93 -5.13 21.14
C LEU A 3 -22.65 -4.82 20.34
N TYR A 4 -22.47 -3.55 19.97
CA TYR A 4 -21.29 -3.04 19.28
C TYR A 4 -20.01 -3.20 20.11
N GLN A 5 -20.02 -2.78 21.38
CA GLN A 5 -18.86 -2.94 22.27
C GLN A 5 -18.47 -4.41 22.45
N LYS A 6 -19.45 -5.31 22.62
CA LYS A 6 -19.16 -6.75 22.69
C LYS A 6 -18.48 -7.27 21.43
N THR A 7 -18.94 -6.81 20.27
CA THR A 7 -18.37 -7.22 18.97
C THR A 7 -16.93 -6.69 18.84
N PHE A 8 -16.71 -5.43 19.19
CA PHE A 8 -15.38 -4.82 19.22
C PHE A 8 -14.41 -5.61 20.12
N ASP A 9 -14.82 -5.93 21.35
CA ASP A 9 -13.99 -6.68 22.31
C ASP A 9 -13.64 -8.08 21.79
N GLN A 10 -14.56 -8.73 21.07
CA GLN A 10 -14.32 -10.03 20.44
C GLN A 10 -13.28 -9.94 19.32
N PHE A 11 -13.35 -8.91 18.47
CA PHE A 11 -12.32 -8.66 17.45
C PHE A 11 -10.98 -8.38 18.09
N GLU A 12 -10.95 -7.53 19.11
CA GLU A 12 -9.71 -7.16 19.79
C GLU A 12 -9.04 -8.37 20.43
N ALA A 13 -9.82 -9.23 21.09
CA ALA A 13 -9.34 -10.47 21.70
C ALA A 13 -8.69 -11.41 20.66
N ILE A 14 -9.33 -11.63 19.51
CA ILE A 14 -8.81 -12.52 18.46
C ILE A 14 -7.56 -11.92 17.81
N LEU A 15 -7.56 -10.62 17.52
CA LEU A 15 -6.45 -9.94 16.83
C LEU A 15 -5.23 -9.77 17.73
N LYS A 16 -5.40 -9.78 19.07
CA LYS A 16 -4.32 -9.74 20.06
C LYS A 16 -3.61 -11.08 20.25
N CYS A 17 -4.19 -12.20 19.82
CA CYS A 17 -3.52 -13.50 19.90
C CYS A 17 -2.30 -13.58 18.99
N ASP A 18 -1.25 -14.28 19.44
CA ASP A 18 -0.05 -14.54 18.62
C ASP A 18 -0.38 -15.42 17.42
N MET A 19 -1.32 -16.36 17.59
CA MET A 19 -1.85 -17.21 16.53
C MET A 19 -3.34 -16.90 16.34
N ILE A 20 -3.67 -16.29 15.20
CA ILE A 20 -5.03 -15.83 14.90
C ILE A 20 -5.86 -16.97 14.33
N ASP A 21 -7.01 -17.25 14.97
CA ASP A 21 -7.99 -18.20 14.46
C ASP A 21 -8.80 -17.58 13.32
N ILE A 22 -8.41 -17.91 12.09
CA ILE A 22 -9.07 -17.41 10.87
C ILE A 22 -10.54 -17.82 10.77
N LYS A 23 -10.95 -18.97 11.34
CA LYS A 23 -12.35 -19.43 11.25
C LYS A 23 -13.23 -18.54 12.11
N LYS A 24 -12.80 -18.25 13.34
CA LYS A 24 -13.49 -17.32 14.24
C LYS A 24 -13.52 -15.90 13.67
N LEU A 25 -12.39 -15.44 13.13
CA LEU A 25 -12.31 -14.11 12.52
C LEU A 25 -13.29 -13.95 11.34
N LYS A 26 -13.37 -14.96 10.45
CA LYS A 26 -14.33 -14.98 9.34
C LYS A 26 -15.78 -14.96 9.82
N ALA A 27 -16.12 -15.77 10.81
CA ALA A 27 -17.47 -15.83 11.35
C ALA A 27 -17.91 -14.48 11.96
N LEU A 28 -17.01 -13.79 12.66
CA LEU A 28 -17.28 -12.45 13.19
C LEU A 28 -17.37 -11.40 12.08
N ALA A 29 -16.41 -11.38 11.15
CA ALA A 29 -16.36 -10.42 10.06
C ALA A 29 -17.53 -10.53 9.08
N PHE A 30 -18.18 -11.70 9.01
CA PHE A 30 -19.36 -11.92 8.17
C PHE A 30 -20.52 -10.97 8.53
N ASN A 31 -20.66 -10.65 9.83
CA ASN A 31 -21.71 -9.74 10.31
C ASN A 31 -21.29 -8.25 10.25
N GLY A 32 -20.13 -7.96 9.66
CA GLY A 32 -19.54 -6.63 9.60
C GLY A 32 -18.30 -6.50 10.48
N CYS A 33 -17.47 -5.51 10.13
CA CYS A 33 -16.22 -5.25 10.84
C CYS A 33 -16.21 -3.82 11.39
N PRO A 34 -15.91 -3.61 12.69
CA PRO A 34 -15.75 -2.28 13.29
C PRO A 34 -14.64 -1.47 12.60
N ASP A 35 -14.83 -0.16 12.44
CA ASP A 35 -13.82 0.73 11.84
C ASP A 35 -12.81 1.29 12.85
N GLU A 36 -13.14 1.20 14.13
CA GLU A 36 -12.36 1.79 15.21
C GLU A 36 -11.01 1.08 15.38
N ASN A 37 -10.01 1.87 15.82
CA ASN A 37 -8.66 1.40 16.17
C ASN A 37 -7.95 0.57 15.07
N GLY A 38 -8.34 0.75 13.81
CA GLY A 38 -7.75 0.03 12.68
C GLY A 38 -8.15 -1.45 12.57
N ILE A 39 -9.13 -1.92 13.35
CA ILE A 39 -9.61 -3.32 13.34
C ILE A 39 -10.01 -3.76 11.92
N ARG A 40 -10.76 -2.92 11.20
CA ARG A 40 -11.13 -3.19 9.81
C ARG A 40 -9.93 -3.42 8.92
N SER A 41 -8.97 -2.49 8.96
CA SER A 41 -7.77 -2.58 8.15
C SER A 41 -6.97 -3.86 8.44
N LEU A 42 -6.89 -4.26 9.71
CA LEU A 42 -6.14 -5.43 10.12
C LEU A 42 -6.84 -6.73 9.73
N THR A 43 -8.16 -6.78 9.96
CA THR A 43 -9.01 -7.90 9.57
C THR A 43 -8.92 -8.15 8.07
N TRP A 44 -9.01 -7.11 7.25
CA TRP A 44 -8.88 -7.23 5.80
C TRP A 44 -7.51 -7.72 5.37
N LYS A 45 -6.42 -7.22 5.96
CA LYS A 45 -5.07 -7.71 5.68
C LYS A 45 -4.93 -9.21 5.95
N ILE A 46 -5.59 -9.73 7.00
CA ILE A 46 -5.57 -11.17 7.31
C ILE A 46 -6.48 -11.95 6.36
N LEU A 47 -7.70 -11.47 6.11
CA LEU A 47 -8.67 -12.15 5.23
C LEU A 47 -8.19 -12.26 3.78
N LEU A 48 -7.48 -11.22 3.29
CA LEU A 48 -6.85 -11.20 1.97
C LEU A 48 -5.50 -11.92 1.95
N SER A 49 -5.12 -12.60 3.04
CA SER A 49 -3.86 -13.34 3.18
C SER A 49 -2.60 -12.49 2.97
N TYR A 50 -2.70 -11.16 3.15
CA TYR A 50 -1.54 -10.26 3.15
C TYR A 50 -0.72 -10.41 4.42
N LEU A 51 -1.38 -10.55 5.58
CA LEU A 51 -0.73 -10.87 6.85
C LEU A 51 -0.93 -12.35 7.19
N MET A 52 0.15 -12.98 7.68
CA MET A 52 0.12 -14.37 8.16
C MET A 52 -0.72 -14.50 9.43
N LEU A 53 -1.19 -15.71 9.76
CA LEU A 53 -1.93 -15.95 11.01
C LEU A 53 -1.04 -15.87 12.27
N ASP A 54 0.27 -16.05 12.07
CA ASP A 54 1.29 -15.90 13.10
C ASP A 54 1.75 -14.44 13.17
N ARG A 55 1.43 -13.77 14.26
CA ARG A 55 1.69 -12.35 14.51
C ARG A 55 3.16 -12.05 14.71
N THR A 56 3.96 -13.02 15.18
CA THR A 56 5.39 -12.81 15.41
C THR A 56 6.14 -12.51 14.11
N LYS A 57 5.63 -13.01 12.98
CA LYS A 57 6.20 -12.82 11.65
C LYS A 57 5.80 -11.49 11.00
N TRP A 58 4.87 -10.74 11.57
CA TRP A 58 4.30 -9.54 10.93
C TRP A 58 5.32 -8.42 10.77
N ALA A 59 6.13 -8.14 11.79
CA ALA A 59 7.08 -7.03 11.74
C ALA A 59 8.08 -7.22 10.58
N LEU A 60 8.67 -8.41 10.49
CA LEU A 60 9.60 -8.77 9.42
C LEU A 60 8.90 -8.75 8.05
N HIS A 61 7.72 -9.36 7.94
CA HIS A 61 6.97 -9.41 6.69
C HIS A 61 6.60 -8.01 6.19
N LEU A 62 6.03 -7.17 7.05
CA LEU A 62 5.64 -5.80 6.71
C LEU A 62 6.84 -4.94 6.33
N SER A 63 7.97 -5.09 7.03
CA SER A 63 9.21 -4.38 6.65
C SER A 63 9.63 -4.76 5.24
N LYS A 64 9.72 -6.07 4.95
CA LYS A 64 10.10 -6.58 3.64
C LYS A 64 9.14 -6.12 2.53
N GLN A 65 7.84 -6.21 2.74
CA GLN A 65 6.84 -5.79 1.74
C GLN A 65 6.88 -4.28 1.48
N ARG A 66 7.05 -3.47 2.53
CA ARG A 66 7.17 -1.99 2.38
C ARG A 66 8.45 -1.60 1.67
N GLU A 67 9.55 -2.30 1.91
CA GLU A 67 10.82 -2.05 1.22
C GLU A 67 10.75 -2.46 -0.26
N LEU A 68 10.15 -3.62 -0.55
CA LEU A 68 9.88 -4.05 -1.92
C LEU A 68 9.03 -3.03 -2.68
N TYR A 69 7.94 -2.55 -2.06
CA TYR A 69 7.11 -1.50 -2.64
C TYR A 69 7.88 -0.19 -2.91
N ARG A 70 8.76 0.22 -1.98
CA ARG A 70 9.65 1.38 -2.19
C ARG A 70 10.67 1.12 -3.30
N GLY A 71 11.11 -0.12 -3.50
CA GLY A 71 11.92 -0.56 -4.64
C GLY A 71 11.19 -0.33 -5.94
N TYR A 72 9.98 -0.88 -6.08
CA TYR A 72 9.14 -0.68 -7.26
C TYR A 72 8.85 0.79 -7.53
N ILE A 73 8.58 1.61 -6.51
CA ILE A 73 8.42 3.06 -6.69
C ILE A 73 9.68 3.69 -7.31
N ARG A 74 10.88 3.33 -6.84
CA ARG A 74 12.13 3.89 -7.36
C ARG A 74 12.42 3.46 -8.80
N GLU A 75 12.01 2.25 -9.17
CA GLU A 75 12.26 1.68 -10.50
C GLU A 75 11.20 2.12 -11.53
N THR A 76 9.94 2.25 -11.11
CA THR A 76 8.83 2.53 -12.01
C THR A 76 8.50 4.02 -12.11
N ILE A 77 8.69 4.80 -11.04
CA ILE A 77 8.36 6.23 -11.07
C ILE A 77 9.60 7.03 -11.47
N ILE A 78 9.59 7.53 -12.70
CA ILE A 78 10.58 8.50 -13.17
C ILE A 78 10.31 9.83 -12.47
N LYS A 79 11.22 10.23 -11.57
CA LYS A 79 11.23 11.59 -11.01
C LYS A 79 12.27 12.42 -11.76
N PRO A 80 11.85 13.30 -12.67
CA PRO A 80 12.80 14.10 -13.43
C PRO A 80 13.60 15.03 -12.50
N GLY A 81 14.90 15.13 -12.72
CA GLY A 81 15.82 15.97 -11.93
C GLY A 81 16.44 15.34 -10.66
N LEU A 82 16.17 14.07 -10.34
CA LEU A 82 16.69 13.39 -9.15
C LEU A 82 17.69 12.25 -9.45
N THR A 83 18.18 12.12 -10.68
CA THR A 83 19.15 11.09 -11.06
C THR A 83 20.48 11.31 -10.32
N PRO A 84 20.93 10.37 -9.45
CA PRO A 84 22.06 10.57 -8.54
C PRO A 84 23.44 10.41 -9.20
N SER A 85 23.52 10.18 -10.51
CA SER A 85 24.76 9.79 -11.17
C SER A 85 24.85 10.40 -12.56
N SER A 86 25.14 11.70 -12.63
CA SER A 86 25.95 12.29 -13.71
C SER A 86 25.94 13.81 -13.58
N GLU A 87 27.09 14.42 -13.84
CA GLU A 87 27.28 15.86 -14.09
C GLU A 87 26.33 16.42 -15.19
N SER A 88 25.57 15.55 -15.87
CA SER A 88 24.48 15.82 -16.81
C SER A 88 23.18 16.35 -16.19
N ALA A 89 23.05 16.44 -14.86
CA ALA A 89 21.86 17.03 -14.21
C ALA A 89 21.62 18.50 -14.61
N VAL A 90 22.65 19.18 -15.12
CA VAL A 90 22.56 20.55 -15.66
C VAL A 90 21.90 20.58 -17.05
N VAL A 91 21.83 19.45 -17.75
CA VAL A 91 21.37 19.36 -19.15
C VAL A 91 19.91 18.93 -19.27
N ASP A 92 19.37 18.19 -18.29
CA ASP A 92 18.00 17.67 -18.38
C ASP A 92 16.99 18.51 -17.56
N HIS A 93 16.23 19.35 -18.26
CA HIS A 93 15.28 20.30 -17.68
C HIS A 93 13.87 20.16 -18.29
N PRO A 94 12.80 20.73 -17.68
CA PRO A 94 11.41 20.58 -18.16
C PRO A 94 11.19 20.94 -19.62
N LEU A 95 11.96 21.86 -20.17
CA LEU A 95 11.86 22.31 -21.56
C LEU A 95 12.80 21.55 -22.52
N ASN A 96 13.45 20.48 -22.07
CA ASN A 96 14.45 19.77 -22.86
C ASN A 96 13.73 18.99 -23.97
N SER A 97 14.10 19.24 -25.22
CA SER A 97 13.48 18.62 -26.40
C SER A 97 14.16 17.31 -26.80
N ALA A 98 15.23 16.91 -26.10
CA ALA A 98 15.96 15.69 -26.40
C ALA A 98 15.09 14.45 -26.12
N PRO A 99 15.11 13.45 -27.02
CA PRO A 99 14.26 12.26 -26.89
C PRO A 99 14.62 11.35 -25.71
N ASP A 100 15.82 11.50 -25.15
CA ASP A 100 16.33 10.81 -23.97
C ASP A 100 16.11 11.60 -22.65
N SER A 101 15.39 12.73 -22.72
CA SER A 101 15.04 13.54 -21.55
C SER A 101 14.09 12.80 -20.60
N SER A 102 14.41 12.78 -19.31
CA SER A 102 13.53 12.26 -18.26
C SER A 102 12.26 13.12 -18.10
N TRP A 103 12.34 14.41 -18.40
CA TRP A 103 11.19 15.31 -18.43
C TRP A 103 10.23 14.99 -19.57
N ALA A 104 10.75 14.69 -20.76
CA ALA A 104 9.92 14.28 -21.90
C ALA A 104 9.13 13.00 -21.60
N ALA A 105 9.79 12.00 -20.98
CA ALA A 105 9.12 10.77 -20.52
C ALA A 105 8.04 11.07 -19.46
N TYR A 106 8.36 11.87 -18.44
CA TYR A 106 7.43 12.26 -17.39
C TYR A 106 6.17 12.96 -17.92
N PHE A 107 6.30 13.90 -18.86
CA PHE A 107 5.12 14.59 -19.44
C PHE A 107 4.25 13.64 -20.24
N LYS A 108 4.86 12.75 -21.02
CA LYS A 108 4.13 11.72 -21.78
C LYS A 108 3.38 10.76 -20.87
N GLU A 109 3.99 10.31 -19.77
CA GLU A 109 3.33 9.47 -18.77
C GLU A 109 2.15 10.20 -18.11
N ASN A 110 2.31 11.48 -17.76
CA ASN A 110 1.21 12.28 -17.20
C ASN A 110 0.05 12.48 -18.19
N GLU A 111 0.34 12.63 -19.48
CA GLU A 111 -0.71 12.70 -20.49
C GLU A 111 -1.52 11.40 -20.54
N VAL A 112 -0.85 10.24 -20.49
CA VAL A 112 -1.51 8.94 -20.40
C VAL A 112 -2.36 8.83 -19.12
N LEU A 113 -1.82 9.24 -17.96
CA LEU A 113 -2.56 9.24 -16.70
C LEU A 113 -3.81 10.11 -16.75
N LEU A 114 -3.74 11.26 -17.42
CA LEU A 114 -4.90 12.15 -17.63
C LEU A 114 -5.95 11.52 -18.53
N GLN A 115 -5.57 10.74 -19.54
CA GLN A 115 -6.55 9.99 -20.35
C GLN A 115 -7.23 8.90 -19.53
N ILE A 116 -6.46 8.15 -18.73
CA ILE A 116 -7.02 7.13 -17.83
C ILE A 116 -8.03 7.77 -16.85
N ASP A 117 -7.72 8.93 -16.25
CA ASP A 117 -8.64 9.61 -15.33
C ASP A 117 -9.94 10.05 -16.04
N LYS A 118 -9.87 10.49 -17.31
CA LYS A 118 -11.06 10.80 -18.12
C LYS A 118 -11.91 9.57 -18.43
N ASP A 119 -11.30 8.41 -18.65
CA ASP A 119 -12.00 7.17 -18.99
C ASP A 119 -12.62 6.50 -17.77
N VAL A 120 -12.08 6.72 -16.56
CA VAL A 120 -12.52 6.09 -15.30
C VAL A 120 -13.51 6.94 -14.50
N ARG A 121 -13.51 8.26 -14.65
CA ARG A 121 -14.47 9.17 -13.98
C ARG A 121 -15.79 9.32 -14.74
#